data_AF-A0A7W1UQL6-F1
#
_entry.id   AF-A0A7W1UQL6-F1
#
_cell.length_a   1.000
_cell.length_b   1.000
_cell.length_c   1.000
_cell.angle_alpha   90.00
_cell.angle_beta   90.00
_cell.angle_gamma   90.00
#
_symmetry.space_group_name_H-M   'P 1'
#
loop_
_entity.id
_entity.type
_entity.pdbx_description
1 polymer ?
#
loop_
_entity_poly.entity_id
_entity_poly.type
_entity_poly.pdbx_seq_one_letter_code
_entity_poly.pdbx_strand_id
1 'polypeptide(L)'
;MEVKINDRIILKDFAQERAEKMTSLCSDSSYSEKKFLDLLTTFNRKEENILKALDYAKGLDFSKNHLRSSYLSHPLRLASYLLQTDPSIHADYIVIALLHNVPETTEITADELKKIFGERIAHGISTLVVDRAVPFDSIQQPYYKAIFSAGTPLILIKLLDKIDNIFVLCLNADDEVRKNYTQEIREELLPFATKYNAGLGRYLDSLLLVTEELGYSATLKQQLTSYQQSLS
;
A
#
# COMPACT_ATOMS: atom_id res chain seq x y z
N MET A 1 -16.46 -11.99 2.63
CA MET A 1 -15.31 -12.83 3.03
C MET A 1 -14.32 -11.91 3.72
N GLU A 2 -13.85 -12.28 4.92
CA GLU A 2 -12.79 -11.56 5.64
C GLU A 2 -11.53 -12.44 5.71
N VAL A 3 -10.35 -11.83 5.87
CA VAL A 3 -9.08 -12.52 6.12
C VAL A 3 -8.71 -12.37 7.58
N LYS A 4 -8.53 -13.49 8.27
CA LYS A 4 -7.97 -13.56 9.62
C LYS A 4 -6.60 -14.21 9.62
N ILE A 5 -5.65 -13.60 10.32
CA ILE A 5 -4.34 -14.16 10.61
C ILE A 5 -4.14 -14.08 12.11
N ASN A 6 -3.91 -15.22 12.77
CA ASN A 6 -3.78 -15.32 14.23
C ASN A 6 -4.95 -14.62 14.97
N ASP A 7 -6.18 -14.95 14.55
CA ASP A 7 -7.46 -14.41 15.05
C ASP A 7 -7.69 -12.89 14.89
N ARG A 8 -6.75 -12.19 14.25
CA ARG A 8 -6.89 -10.77 13.91
C ARG A 8 -7.44 -10.63 12.50
N ILE A 9 -8.47 -9.81 12.35
CA ILE A 9 -8.97 -9.42 11.02
C ILE A 9 -7.93 -8.50 10.38
N ILE A 10 -7.36 -8.94 9.27
CA ILE A 10 -6.37 -8.17 8.51
C ILE A 10 -7.04 -7.43 7.36
N LEU A 11 -7.95 -8.11 6.67
CA LEU A 11 -8.76 -7.55 5.60
C LEU A 11 -10.22 -7.88 5.87
N LYS A 12 -11.07 -6.86 5.82
CA LYS A 12 -12.52 -6.93 5.94
C LYS A 12 -13.12 -7.41 4.62
N ASP A 13 -14.45 -7.48 4.57
CA ASP A 13 -15.10 -7.72 3.28
C ASP A 13 -14.83 -6.59 2.26
N PHE A 14 -15.01 -6.90 0.98
CA PHE A 14 -14.65 -5.99 -0.11
C PHE A 14 -15.41 -4.67 -0.08
N ALA A 15 -16.65 -4.66 0.41
CA ALA A 15 -17.46 -3.44 0.47
C ALA A 15 -16.93 -2.53 1.59
N GLN A 16 -16.59 -3.10 2.74
CA GLN A 16 -15.98 -2.38 3.86
C GLN A 16 -14.60 -1.82 3.50
N GLU A 17 -13.71 -2.62 2.92
CA GLU A 17 -12.38 -2.17 2.51
C GLU A 17 -12.46 -1.05 1.45
N ARG A 18 -13.34 -1.21 0.45
CA ARG A 18 -13.56 -0.17 -0.57
C ARG A 18 -14.11 1.11 0.03
N ALA A 19 -15.07 1.02 0.95
CA ALA A 19 -15.64 2.19 1.62
C ALA A 19 -14.58 2.93 2.46
N GLU A 20 -13.76 2.22 3.22
CA GLU A 20 -12.64 2.81 3.97
C GLU A 20 -11.63 3.49 3.03
N LYS A 21 -11.25 2.81 1.94
CA LYS A 21 -10.33 3.36 0.94
C LYS A 21 -10.89 4.60 0.27
N MET A 22 -12.13 4.58 -0.19
CA MET A 22 -12.78 5.75 -0.81
C MET A 22 -12.90 6.92 0.18
N THR A 23 -13.24 6.64 1.45
CA THR A 23 -13.28 7.68 2.50
C THR A 23 -11.92 8.32 2.69
N SER A 24 -10.85 7.52 2.68
CA SER A 24 -9.48 8.01 2.86
C SER A 24 -8.91 8.80 1.66
N LEU A 25 -9.48 8.61 0.47
CA LEU A 25 -9.17 9.42 -0.73
C LEU A 25 -9.81 10.81 -0.69
N CYS A 26 -10.77 10.94 0.21
CA CYS A 26 -11.68 12.06 0.35
C CYS A 26 -11.34 12.88 1.59
N SER A 27 -10.92 12.25 2.69
CA SER A 27 -10.57 12.92 3.95
C SER A 27 -9.10 13.33 4.03
N ASP A 28 -8.74 14.04 5.12
CA ASP A 28 -7.36 14.10 5.58
C ASP A 28 -6.87 12.71 6.05
N SER A 29 -5.59 12.64 6.42
CA SER A 29 -4.99 11.42 6.95
C SER A 29 -5.32 11.14 8.42
N SER A 30 -6.08 12.01 9.11
CA SER A 30 -6.29 11.96 10.56
C SER A 30 -6.92 10.64 11.03
N TYR A 31 -7.88 10.11 10.26
CA TYR A 31 -8.50 8.81 10.57
C TYR A 31 -7.50 7.65 10.48
N SER A 32 -6.73 7.60 9.38
CA SER A 32 -5.72 6.55 9.17
C SER A 32 -4.59 6.66 10.19
N GLU A 33 -4.21 7.89 10.56
CA GLU A 33 -3.16 8.17 11.54
C GLU A 33 -3.59 7.71 12.93
N LYS A 34 -4.81 8.06 13.36
CA LYS A 34 -5.36 7.60 14.63
C LYS A 34 -5.41 6.08 14.71
N LYS A 35 -5.93 5.41 13.67
CA LYS A 35 -6.01 3.94 13.60
C LYS A 35 -4.61 3.30 13.72
N PHE A 36 -3.61 3.86 13.04
CA PHE A 36 -2.24 3.37 13.11
C PHE A 36 -1.63 3.58 14.51
N LEU A 37 -1.77 4.75 15.12
CA LEU A 37 -1.27 5.04 16.48
C LEU A 37 -1.93 4.17 17.55
N ASP A 38 -3.23 3.88 17.40
CA ASP A 38 -3.96 2.95 18.25
C ASP A 38 -3.35 1.54 18.15
N LEU A 39 -3.06 1.05 16.94
CA LEU A 39 -2.40 -0.25 16.73
C LEU A 39 -0.97 -0.29 17.31
N LEU A 40 -0.18 0.77 17.15
CA LEU A 40 1.14 0.84 17.79
C LEU A 40 1.01 0.74 19.32
N THR A 41 -0.04 1.33 19.90
CA THR A 41 -0.32 1.21 21.34
C THR A 41 -0.73 -0.22 21.69
N THR A 42 -1.67 -0.81 20.96
CA THR A 42 -2.19 -2.17 21.20
C THR A 42 -1.10 -3.22 21.13
N PHE A 43 -0.17 -3.11 20.19
CA PHE A 43 0.91 -4.09 20.01
C PHE A 43 2.22 -3.72 20.72
N ASN A 44 2.23 -2.64 21.51
CA ASN A 44 3.42 -2.12 22.17
C ASN A 44 4.59 -1.86 21.19
N ARG A 45 4.27 -1.22 20.06
CA ARG A 45 5.16 -0.91 18.94
C ARG A 45 5.40 0.59 18.76
N LYS A 46 5.59 1.32 19.86
CA LYS A 46 5.95 2.76 19.82
C LYS A 46 7.45 2.97 19.76
N GLU A 47 8.14 2.25 18.87
CA GLU A 47 9.57 2.47 18.66
C GLU A 47 9.85 3.85 18.05
N GLU A 48 10.93 4.48 18.51
CA GLU A 48 11.33 5.83 18.09
C GLU A 48 11.44 5.96 16.57
N ASN A 49 12.01 4.97 15.89
CA ASN A 49 12.22 5.02 14.45
C ASN A 49 10.89 5.03 13.66
N ILE A 50 9.84 4.39 14.18
CA ILE A 50 8.51 4.37 13.56
C ILE A 50 7.85 5.74 13.71
N LEU A 51 7.92 6.34 14.91
CA LEU A 51 7.37 7.67 15.17
C LEU A 51 8.11 8.74 14.37
N LYS A 52 9.43 8.65 14.30
CA LYS A 52 10.27 9.52 13.45
C LYS A 52 9.87 9.43 11.98
N ALA A 53 9.62 8.23 11.46
CA ALA A 53 9.18 8.03 10.08
C ALA A 53 7.79 8.61 9.83
N LEU A 54 6.87 8.45 10.78
CA LEU A 54 5.54 9.06 10.72
C LEU A 54 5.62 10.60 10.68
N ASP A 55 6.38 11.21 11.60
CA ASP A 55 6.56 12.66 11.63
C ASP A 55 7.25 13.18 10.37
N TYR A 56 8.25 12.44 9.87
CA TYR A 56 8.89 12.74 8.59
C TYR A 56 7.87 12.74 7.45
N ALA A 57 7.08 11.68 7.30
CA ALA A 57 6.08 11.55 6.25
C ALA A 57 4.99 12.64 6.33
N LYS A 58 4.60 13.07 7.54
CA LYS A 58 3.67 14.19 7.76
C LYS A 58 4.23 15.54 7.35
N GLY A 59 5.54 15.73 7.46
CA GLY A 59 6.23 16.96 7.09
C GLY A 59 6.53 17.08 5.59
N LEU A 60 6.29 16.03 4.79
CA LEU A 60 6.57 16.04 3.36
C LEU A 60 5.55 16.87 2.59
N ASP A 61 6.07 17.63 1.62
CA ASP A 61 5.23 18.33 0.67
C ASP A 61 4.88 17.41 -0.52
N PHE A 62 3.64 16.93 -0.52
CA PHE A 62 3.06 16.17 -1.64
C PHE A 62 2.38 17.08 -2.67
N SER A 63 2.60 18.40 -2.65
CA SER A 63 1.94 19.38 -3.54
C SER A 63 2.13 19.13 -5.03
N LYS A 64 3.21 18.44 -5.42
CA LYS A 64 3.50 18.00 -6.80
C LYS A 64 2.61 16.85 -7.27
N ASN A 65 1.85 16.26 -6.35
CA ASN A 65 0.90 15.18 -6.60
C ASN A 65 -0.54 15.73 -6.49
N HIS A 66 -1.38 15.45 -7.49
CA HIS A 66 -2.76 15.98 -7.57
C HIS A 66 -3.71 15.50 -6.46
N LEU A 67 -3.25 14.66 -5.52
CA LEU A 67 -4.03 14.07 -4.43
C LEU A 67 -3.46 14.49 -3.05
N ARG A 68 -3.51 15.79 -2.77
CA ARG A 68 -2.78 16.46 -1.66
C ARG A 68 -3.01 15.92 -0.24
N SER A 69 -4.16 15.33 0.09
CA SER A 69 -4.51 14.91 1.46
C SER A 69 -4.63 13.40 1.66
N SER A 70 -4.79 12.64 0.57
CA SER A 70 -4.99 11.18 0.63
C SER A 70 -3.70 10.37 0.59
N TYR A 71 -2.57 11.02 0.29
CA TYR A 71 -1.31 10.31 0.09
C TYR A 71 -0.83 9.62 1.36
N LEU A 72 -0.83 10.29 2.52
CA LEU A 72 -0.38 9.70 3.77
C LEU A 72 -1.33 8.59 4.27
N SER A 73 -2.62 8.66 3.92
CA SER A 73 -3.60 7.63 4.29
C SER A 73 -3.21 6.23 3.77
N HIS A 74 -2.62 6.14 2.57
CA HIS A 74 -2.22 4.86 2.00
C HIS A 74 -1.05 4.19 2.75
N PRO A 75 0.12 4.82 2.94
CA PRO A 75 1.20 4.26 3.75
C PRO A 75 0.77 3.94 5.18
N LEU A 76 -0.11 4.75 5.79
CA LEU A 76 -0.65 4.47 7.12
C LEU A 76 -1.51 3.20 7.16
N ARG A 77 -2.41 3.00 6.18
CA ARG A 77 -3.18 1.75 6.06
C ARG A 77 -2.27 0.57 5.78
N LEU A 78 -1.31 0.71 4.88
CA LEU A 78 -0.33 -0.33 4.57
C LEU A 78 0.45 -0.77 5.82
N ALA A 79 1.00 0.18 6.57
CA ALA A 79 1.68 -0.09 7.82
C ALA A 79 0.75 -0.72 8.87
N SER A 80 -0.52 -0.31 8.91
CA SER A 80 -1.54 -0.92 9.77
C SER A 80 -1.84 -2.38 9.39
N TYR A 81 -1.98 -2.69 8.10
CA TYR A 81 -2.18 -4.07 7.63
C TYR A 81 -0.96 -4.94 7.94
N LEU A 82 0.25 -4.41 7.72
CA LEU A 82 1.49 -5.12 8.00
C LEU A 82 1.61 -5.46 9.49
N LEU A 83 1.34 -4.49 10.37
CA LEU A 83 1.43 -4.68 11.81
C LEU A 83 0.36 -5.63 12.35
N GLN A 84 -0.86 -5.60 11.81
CA GLN A 84 -1.90 -6.57 12.19
C GLN A 84 -1.54 -7.99 11.73
N THR A 85 -0.93 -8.11 10.54
CA THR A 85 -0.49 -9.39 9.96
C THR A 85 0.58 -10.03 10.84
N ASP A 86 1.62 -9.27 11.18
CA ASP A 86 2.71 -9.70 12.05
C ASP A 86 3.09 -8.60 13.04
N PRO A 87 2.54 -8.64 14.27
CA PRO A 87 2.89 -7.69 15.33
C PRO A 87 4.35 -7.76 15.77
N SER A 88 5.06 -8.84 15.45
CA SER A 88 6.47 -9.05 15.81
C SER A 88 7.45 -8.59 14.73
N ILE A 89 6.95 -8.10 13.59
CA ILE A 89 7.77 -7.66 12.48
C ILE A 89 8.76 -6.57 12.90
N HIS A 90 10.00 -6.64 12.42
CA HIS A 90 11.02 -5.65 12.76
C HIS A 90 10.58 -4.23 12.38
N ALA A 91 10.86 -3.24 13.24
CA ALA A 91 10.43 -1.84 13.08
C ALA A 91 10.81 -1.25 11.72
N ASP A 92 11.98 -1.60 11.18
CA ASP A 92 12.43 -1.18 9.84
C ASP A 92 11.41 -1.45 8.74
N TYR A 93 10.66 -2.56 8.77
CA TYR A 93 9.65 -2.87 7.75
C TYR A 93 8.39 -2.03 7.90
N ILE A 94 8.06 -1.60 9.11
CA ILE A 94 6.98 -0.64 9.35
C ILE A 94 7.41 0.74 8.80
N VAL A 95 8.67 1.13 9.02
CA VAL A 95 9.23 2.36 8.43
C VAL A 95 9.24 2.28 6.90
N ILE A 96 9.67 1.16 6.31
CA ILE A 96 9.63 0.94 4.87
C ILE A 96 8.19 1.08 4.36
N ALA A 97 7.20 0.46 5.01
CA ALA A 97 5.80 0.59 4.60
C ALA A 97 5.29 2.05 4.63
N LEU A 98 5.67 2.82 5.67
CA LEU A 98 5.31 4.24 5.79
C LEU A 98 5.95 5.12 4.70
N LEU A 99 7.13 4.75 4.19
CA LEU A 99 7.94 5.57 3.30
C LEU A 99 8.09 5.00 1.88
N HIS A 100 7.48 3.84 1.56
CA HIS A 100 7.77 3.06 0.35
C HIS A 100 7.59 3.84 -0.95
N ASN A 101 6.63 4.78 -0.99
CA ASN A 101 6.30 5.59 -2.16
C ASN A 101 6.93 6.98 -2.14
N VAL A 102 7.70 7.35 -1.10
CA VAL A 102 8.29 8.69 -0.98
C VAL A 102 9.15 9.03 -2.20
N PRO A 103 10.05 8.14 -2.70
CA PRO A 103 10.82 8.45 -3.89
C PRO A 103 10.01 8.54 -5.19
N GLU A 104 8.83 7.92 -5.25
CA GLU A 104 7.95 8.02 -6.42
C GLU A 104 7.05 9.25 -6.39
N THR A 105 6.87 9.86 -5.22
CA THR A 105 5.83 10.88 -4.98
C THR A 105 6.39 12.24 -4.59
N THR A 106 7.70 12.31 -4.36
CA THR A 106 8.45 13.50 -3.96
C THR A 106 9.79 13.55 -4.71
N GLU A 107 10.59 14.59 -4.50
CA GLU A 107 11.96 14.67 -5.03
C GLU A 107 12.99 13.98 -4.13
N ILE A 108 12.55 13.38 -3.03
CA ILE A 108 13.44 12.74 -2.05
C ILE A 108 13.93 11.40 -2.58
N THR A 109 15.25 11.24 -2.59
CA THR A 109 15.92 10.04 -3.07
C THR A 109 16.11 8.98 -1.98
N ALA A 110 16.33 7.73 -2.38
CA ALA A 110 16.69 6.66 -1.45
C ALA A 110 18.01 6.98 -0.70
N ASP A 111 18.95 7.69 -1.32
CA ASP A 111 20.20 8.12 -0.69
C ASP A 111 19.99 9.17 0.41
N GLU A 112 18.98 10.02 0.28
CA GLU A 112 18.57 10.94 1.35
C GLU A 112 17.91 10.18 2.50
N LEU A 113 17.02 9.23 2.20
CA LEU A 113 16.41 8.38 3.21
C LEU A 113 17.46 7.53 3.97
N LYS A 114 18.52 7.08 3.28
CA LYS A 114 19.66 6.37 3.89
C LYS A 114 20.35 7.19 4.97
N LYS A 115 20.51 8.50 4.77
CA LYS A 115 21.13 9.40 5.77
C LYS A 115 20.28 9.55 7.03
N ILE A 116 18.96 9.40 6.91
CA ILE A 116 17.99 9.66 8.00
C ILE A 116 17.63 8.38 8.75
N PHE A 117 17.44 7.28 8.01
CA PHE A 117 16.89 6.01 8.51
C PHE A 117 17.85 4.82 8.37
N GLY A 118 18.99 5.00 7.71
CA GLY A 118 20.02 3.97 7.55
C GLY A 118 19.85 3.08 6.32
N GLU A 119 20.91 2.30 6.05
CA GLU A 119 21.07 1.50 4.83
C GLU A 119 19.91 0.53 4.58
N ARG A 120 19.51 -0.23 5.61
CA ARG A 120 18.52 -1.30 5.44
C ARG A 120 17.18 -0.76 4.98
N ILE A 121 16.73 0.35 5.56
CA ILE A 121 15.45 0.99 5.22
C ILE A 121 15.52 1.55 3.80
N ALA A 122 16.58 2.30 3.48
CA ALA A 122 16.77 2.85 2.14
C ALA A 122 16.84 1.76 1.06
N HIS A 123 17.58 0.68 1.33
CA HIS A 123 17.66 -0.46 0.42
C HIS A 123 16.30 -1.13 0.21
N GLY A 124 15.55 -1.37 1.29
CA GLY A 124 14.19 -1.92 1.23
C GLY A 124 13.24 -1.04 0.40
N ILE A 125 13.28 0.28 0.60
CA ILE A 125 12.48 1.23 -0.19
C ILE A 125 12.93 1.21 -1.66
N SER A 126 14.24 1.26 -1.94
CA SER A 126 14.74 1.22 -3.32
C SER A 126 14.36 -0.05 -4.07
N THR A 127 14.24 -1.18 -3.37
CA THR A 127 13.80 -2.46 -3.95
C THR A 127 12.31 -2.44 -4.34
N LEU A 128 11.51 -1.58 -3.69
CA LEU A 128 10.08 -1.43 -3.95
C LEU A 128 9.78 -0.38 -5.02
N VAL A 129 10.70 0.55 -5.30
CA VAL A 129 10.53 1.62 -6.29
C VAL A 129 10.75 1.09 -7.70
N VAL A 130 9.86 1.47 -8.62
CA VAL A 130 9.98 1.14 -10.05
C VAL A 130 10.42 2.38 -10.82
N ASP A 131 11.48 2.26 -11.62
CA ASP A 131 11.87 3.32 -12.55
C ASP A 131 10.84 3.40 -13.70
N ARG A 132 10.00 4.44 -13.66
CA ARG A 132 8.95 4.68 -14.65
C ARG A 132 9.48 5.20 -15.99
N ALA A 133 10.78 5.49 -16.11
CA ALA A 133 11.41 5.82 -17.39
C ALA A 133 11.63 4.58 -18.28
N VAL A 134 11.55 3.38 -17.69
CA VAL A 134 11.73 2.11 -18.40
C VAL A 134 10.38 1.41 -18.57
N PRO A 135 10.06 0.84 -19.75
CA PRO A 135 8.86 0.05 -19.93
C PRO A 135 8.79 -1.08 -18.89
N PHE A 136 7.68 -1.14 -18.15
CA PHE A 136 7.56 -2.07 -17.02
C PHE A 136 7.76 -3.53 -17.42
N ASP A 137 7.26 -3.94 -18.59
CA ASP A 137 7.44 -5.29 -19.14
C ASP A 137 8.92 -5.71 -19.26
N SER A 138 9.82 -4.74 -19.44
CA SER A 138 11.27 -4.99 -19.54
C SER A 138 11.93 -5.20 -18.18
N ILE A 139 11.30 -4.73 -17.09
CA ILE A 139 11.86 -4.75 -15.74
C ILE A 139 11.03 -5.54 -14.73
N GLN A 140 9.84 -6.02 -15.08
CA GLN A 140 8.93 -6.72 -14.17
C GLN A 140 9.60 -7.94 -13.52
N GLN A 141 10.19 -8.83 -14.34
CA GLN A 141 10.86 -10.03 -13.84
C GLN A 141 12.03 -9.74 -12.89
N PRO A 142 13.03 -8.89 -13.24
CA PRO A 142 14.10 -8.54 -12.30
C PRO A 142 13.59 -7.79 -11.06
N TYR A 143 12.55 -6.96 -11.20
CA TYR A 143 11.92 -6.24 -10.08
C TYR A 143 11.33 -7.20 -9.05
N TYR A 144 10.45 -8.11 -9.48
CA TYR A 144 9.87 -9.10 -8.56
C TYR A 144 10.93 -10.05 -8.01
N LYS A 145 11.90 -10.49 -8.82
CA LYS A 145 13.03 -11.28 -8.33
C LYS A 145 13.79 -10.58 -7.19
N ALA A 146 14.01 -9.27 -7.29
CA ALA A 146 14.66 -8.50 -6.23
C ALA A 146 13.80 -8.46 -4.95
N ILE A 147 12.50 -8.19 -5.06
CA ILE A 147 11.56 -8.21 -3.92
C ILE A 147 11.54 -9.58 -3.24
N PHE A 148 11.44 -10.67 -4.01
CA PHE A 148 11.44 -12.03 -3.48
C PHE A 148 12.77 -12.38 -2.80
N SER A 149 13.89 -11.90 -3.35
CA SER A 149 15.23 -12.12 -2.77
C SER A 149 15.45 -11.34 -1.47
N ALA A 150 14.74 -10.22 -1.27
CA ALA A 150 14.78 -9.45 -0.03
C ALA A 150 14.01 -10.11 1.14
N GLY A 151 13.15 -11.08 0.83
CA GLY A 151 12.48 -11.95 1.81
C GLY A 151 11.05 -11.56 2.15
N THR A 152 10.40 -12.44 2.95
CA THR A 152 8.97 -12.39 3.29
C THR A 152 8.44 -11.01 3.69
N PRO A 153 9.11 -10.22 4.56
CA PRO A 153 8.58 -8.91 4.96
C PRO A 153 8.40 -7.95 3.78
N LEU A 154 9.34 -7.92 2.82
CA LEU A 154 9.27 -7.01 1.68
C LEU A 154 8.22 -7.47 0.66
N ILE A 155 8.08 -8.80 0.48
CA ILE A 155 7.01 -9.39 -0.34
C ILE A 155 5.64 -9.04 0.27
N LEU A 156 5.48 -9.12 1.59
CA LEU A 156 4.23 -8.75 2.28
C LEU A 156 3.89 -7.28 2.09
N ILE A 157 4.87 -6.38 2.19
CA ILE A 157 4.67 -4.95 1.91
C ILE A 157 4.17 -4.77 0.48
N LYS A 158 4.82 -5.38 -0.52
CA LYS A 158 4.40 -5.26 -1.92
C LYS A 158 3.00 -5.84 -2.17
N LEU A 159 2.70 -6.98 -1.55
CA LEU A 159 1.38 -7.62 -1.63
C LEU A 159 0.28 -6.72 -1.06
N LEU A 160 0.49 -6.19 0.13
CA LEU A 160 -0.49 -5.34 0.82
C LEU A 160 -0.67 -3.99 0.11
N ASP A 161 0.40 -3.41 -0.45
CA ASP A 161 0.34 -2.22 -1.32
C ASP A 161 -0.57 -2.48 -2.52
N LYS A 162 -0.30 -3.58 -3.26
CA LYS A 162 -1.11 -3.96 -4.41
C LYS A 162 -2.58 -4.19 -4.02
N ILE A 163 -2.86 -4.89 -2.92
CA ILE A 163 -4.23 -5.11 -2.41
C ILE A 163 -4.94 -3.77 -2.14
N ASP A 164 -4.30 -2.86 -1.41
CA ASP A 164 -4.90 -1.56 -1.06
C ASP A 164 -5.23 -0.72 -2.32
N ASN A 165 -4.45 -0.89 -3.39
CA ASN A 165 -4.66 -0.22 -4.66
C ASN A 165 -5.74 -0.87 -5.55
N ILE A 166 -5.94 -2.20 -5.48
CA ILE A 166 -7.00 -2.90 -6.23
C ILE A 166 -8.39 -2.30 -5.94
N PHE A 167 -8.65 -1.91 -4.69
CA PHE A 167 -9.94 -1.33 -4.28
C PHE A 167 -10.32 -0.03 -4.98
N VAL A 168 -9.37 0.65 -5.63
CA VAL A 168 -9.61 1.89 -6.39
C VAL A 168 -9.21 1.79 -7.85
N LEU A 169 -8.83 0.60 -8.31
CA LEU A 169 -8.43 0.36 -9.70
C LEU A 169 -9.54 0.72 -10.70
N CYS A 170 -10.80 0.55 -10.29
CA CYS A 170 -11.97 0.91 -11.09
C CYS A 170 -12.10 2.42 -11.41
N LEU A 171 -11.30 3.28 -10.78
CA LEU A 171 -11.27 4.72 -11.08
C LEU A 171 -10.37 5.07 -12.29
N ASN A 172 -9.51 4.14 -12.69
CA ASN A 172 -8.70 4.27 -13.89
C ASN A 172 -9.55 3.92 -15.12
N ALA A 173 -9.63 4.83 -16.09
CA ALA A 173 -10.44 4.63 -17.30
C ALA A 173 -9.77 3.70 -18.30
N ASP A 174 -8.44 3.58 -18.25
CA ASP A 174 -7.65 2.75 -19.16
C ASP A 174 -7.81 1.26 -18.83
N ASP A 175 -8.40 0.52 -19.76
CA ASP A 175 -8.66 -0.92 -19.61
C ASP A 175 -7.41 -1.78 -19.64
N GLU A 176 -6.43 -1.41 -20.45
CA GLU A 176 -5.17 -2.12 -20.57
C GLU A 176 -4.36 -1.99 -19.28
N VAL A 177 -4.31 -0.78 -18.70
CA VAL A 177 -3.67 -0.58 -17.39
C VAL A 177 -4.33 -1.43 -16.30
N ARG A 178 -5.68 -1.52 -16.27
CA ARG A 178 -6.37 -2.35 -15.28
C ARG A 178 -6.06 -3.83 -15.46
N LYS A 179 -6.10 -4.34 -16.69
CA LYS A 179 -5.81 -5.74 -17.03
C LYS A 179 -4.38 -6.13 -16.72
N ASN A 180 -3.42 -5.29 -17.10
CA ASN A 180 -2.00 -5.54 -16.82
C ASN A 180 -1.74 -5.56 -15.31
N TYR A 181 -2.38 -4.66 -14.56
CA TYR A 181 -2.25 -4.60 -13.11
C TYR A 181 -2.82 -5.86 -12.42
N THR A 182 -4.02 -6.34 -12.80
CA THR A 182 -4.58 -7.56 -12.20
C THR A 182 -3.81 -8.81 -12.61
N GLN A 183 -3.33 -8.87 -13.86
CA GLN A 183 -2.51 -9.98 -14.34
C GLN A 183 -1.15 -10.07 -13.62
N GLU A 184 -0.46 -8.95 -13.46
CA GLU A 184 0.79 -8.85 -12.69
C GLU A 184 0.62 -9.42 -11.27
N ILE A 185 -0.44 -9.03 -10.57
CA ILE A 185 -0.70 -9.52 -9.20
C ILE A 185 -1.00 -11.02 -9.21
N ARG A 186 -1.78 -11.51 -10.19
CA ARG A 186 -2.13 -12.92 -10.34
C ARG A 186 -0.90 -13.80 -10.58
N GLU A 187 0.04 -13.33 -11.40
CA GLU A 187 1.25 -14.09 -11.74
C GLU A 187 2.28 -14.04 -10.63
N GLU A 188 2.56 -12.85 -10.09
CA GLU A 188 3.73 -12.63 -9.24
C GLU A 188 3.41 -12.80 -7.75
N LEU A 189 2.21 -12.41 -7.29
CA LEU A 189 1.91 -12.27 -5.86
C LEU A 189 0.88 -13.27 -5.34
N LEU A 190 -0.07 -13.71 -6.16
CA LEU A 190 -1.08 -14.70 -5.76
C LEU A 190 -0.48 -16.05 -5.31
N PRO A 191 0.55 -16.61 -5.99
CA PRO A 191 1.20 -17.84 -5.50
C PRO A 191 1.79 -17.67 -4.11
N PHE A 192 2.44 -16.53 -3.85
CA PHE A 192 2.99 -16.22 -2.53
C PHE A 192 1.88 -16.04 -1.48
N ALA A 193 0.84 -15.26 -1.78
CA ALA A 193 -0.29 -15.03 -0.88
C ALA A 193 -0.93 -16.36 -0.43
N THR A 194 -1.14 -17.27 -1.39
CA THR A 194 -1.70 -18.60 -1.15
C THR A 194 -0.80 -19.46 -0.26
N LYS A 195 0.51 -19.44 -0.50
CA LYS A 195 1.50 -20.16 0.31
C LYS A 195 1.63 -19.59 1.72
N TYR A 196 1.57 -18.26 1.85
CA TYR A 196 1.68 -17.55 3.12
C TYR A 196 0.46 -17.78 4.01
N ASN A 197 -0.75 -17.64 3.44
CA ASN A 197 -2.00 -17.94 4.12
C ASN A 197 -3.10 -18.28 3.10
N ALA A 198 -3.65 -19.49 3.16
CA ALA A 198 -4.65 -19.94 2.19
C ALA A 198 -5.92 -19.06 2.16
N GLY A 199 -6.29 -18.43 3.29
CA GLY A 199 -7.39 -17.47 3.35
C GLY A 199 -7.07 -16.17 2.60
N LEU A 200 -5.85 -15.65 2.75
CA LEU A 200 -5.36 -14.50 2.00
C LEU A 200 -5.29 -14.78 0.50
N GLY A 201 -4.81 -15.97 0.10
CA GLY A 201 -4.82 -16.41 -1.29
C GLY A 201 -6.21 -16.41 -1.91
N ARG A 202 -7.19 -17.06 -1.25
CA ARG A 202 -8.60 -17.05 -1.71
C ARG A 202 -9.19 -15.65 -1.77
N TYR A 203 -8.85 -14.80 -0.79
CA TYR A 203 -9.30 -13.42 -0.74
C TYR A 203 -8.79 -12.62 -1.94
N LEU A 204 -7.49 -12.69 -2.21
CA LEU A 204 -6.88 -12.00 -3.33
C LEU A 204 -7.43 -12.48 -4.67
N ASP A 205 -7.56 -13.79 -4.86
CA ASP A 205 -8.12 -14.37 -6.09
C ASP A 205 -9.55 -13.88 -6.36
N SER A 206 -10.40 -13.92 -5.32
CA SER A 206 -11.77 -13.40 -5.42
C SER A 206 -11.81 -11.89 -5.65
N LEU A 207 -10.89 -11.13 -5.04
CA LEU A 207 -10.80 -9.69 -5.21
C LEU A 207 -10.39 -9.31 -6.64
N LEU A 208 -9.48 -10.06 -7.24
CA LEU A 208 -9.08 -9.88 -8.64
C LEU A 208 -10.26 -10.13 -9.57
N LEU A 209 -10.98 -11.25 -9.41
CA LEU A 209 -12.17 -11.56 -10.21
C LEU A 209 -13.24 -10.47 -10.12
N VAL A 210 -13.62 -10.07 -8.90
CA VAL A 210 -14.63 -9.01 -8.69
C VAL A 210 -14.17 -7.67 -9.27
N THR A 211 -12.86 -7.38 -9.24
CA THR A 211 -12.32 -6.14 -9.80
C THR A 211 -12.36 -6.14 -11.33
N GLU A 212 -12.05 -7.27 -11.95
CA GLU A 212 -12.13 -7.45 -13.39
C GLU A 212 -13.57 -7.37 -13.89
N GLU A 213 -14.53 -7.97 -13.18
CA GLU A 213 -15.97 -7.87 -13.47
C GLU A 213 -16.48 -6.43 -13.32
N LEU A 214 -16.01 -5.70 -12.31
CA LEU A 214 -16.43 -4.31 -12.07
C LEU A 214 -15.94 -3.36 -13.18
N GLY A 215 -14.73 -3.56 -13.70
CA GLY A 215 -14.13 -2.71 -14.71
C GLY A 215 -14.02 -1.23 -14.30
N TYR A 216 -14.18 -0.31 -15.26
CA TYR A 216 -14.20 1.13 -15.00
C TYR A 216 -15.55 1.59 -14.45
N SER A 217 -15.53 2.38 -13.37
CA SER A 217 -16.73 3.00 -12.79
C SER A 217 -16.70 4.52 -12.89
N ALA A 218 -17.38 5.06 -13.90
CA ALA A 218 -17.58 6.50 -14.05
C ALA A 218 -18.34 7.11 -12.86
N THR A 219 -19.33 6.38 -12.31
CA THR A 219 -20.12 6.82 -11.16
C THR A 219 -19.26 7.02 -9.92
N LEU A 220 -18.41 6.04 -9.57
CA LEU A 220 -17.50 6.16 -8.42
C LEU A 220 -16.48 7.29 -8.62
N LYS A 221 -15.98 7.47 -9.85
CA LYS A 221 -15.06 8.58 -10.17
C LYS A 221 -15.72 9.94 -10.03
N GLN A 222 -16.97 10.08 -10.47
CA GLN A 222 -17.73 11.31 -10.32
C GLN A 222 -18.01 11.60 -8.84
N GLN A 223 -18.42 10.59 -8.06
CA GLN A 223 -18.63 10.74 -6.62
C GLN A 223 -17.38 11.21 -5.88
N LEU A 224 -16.22 10.63 -6.19
CA LEU A 224 -14.93 11.06 -5.64
C LEU A 224 -14.62 12.51 -6.00
N THR A 225 -14.81 12.88 -7.26
CA THR A 225 -14.53 14.24 -7.76
C THR A 225 -15.43 15.28 -7.09
N SER A 226 -16.74 15.01 -7.01
CA SER A 226 -17.70 15.90 -6.34
C SER A 226 -17.38 16.07 -4.85
N TYR A 227 -16.95 15.00 -4.18
CA TYR A 227 -16.56 15.09 -2.77
C TYR A 227 -15.31 15.94 -2.59
N GLN A 228 -14.27 15.71 -3.39
CA GLN A 228 -13.02 16.49 -3.33
C GLN A 228 -13.26 17.98 -3.58
N GLN A 229 -14.15 18.33 -4.52
CA GLN A 229 -14.56 19.72 -4.78
C GLN A 229 -15.34 20.36 -3.63
N SER A 230 -16.06 19.57 -2.81
CA SER A 230 -16.80 20.10 -1.66
C SER A 230 -15.91 20.47 -0.47
N LEU A 231 -14.64 20.03 -0.47
CA LEU A 231 -13.65 20.29 0.57
C LEU A 231 -12.67 21.42 0.22
N SER A 232 -12.69 21.90 -1.02
CA SER A 232 -11.86 23.00 -1.54
C SER A 232 -12.61 24.33 -1.49
#